data_AF-A0AAU3NLV2-F1
#
_entry.id   AF-A0AAU3NLV2-F1
#
_cell.length_a   1.000
_cell.length_b   1.000
_cell.length_c   1.000
_cell.angle_alpha   90.00
_cell.angle_beta   90.00
_cell.angle_gamma   90.00
#
_symmetry.space_group_name_H-M   'P 1'
#
loop_
_entity.id
_entity.type
_entity.pdbx_description
1 polymer ?
#
loop_
_entity_poly.entity_id
_entity_poly.type
_entity_poly.pdbx_seq_one_letter_code
_entity_poly.pdbx_strand_id
1 'polypeptide(L)'
;MSGPRSDRRAAGPTPAAISLTLPDGQTVRVRLHARQEVAGPRPWRYLVGVPSWIARPDGVEAAEYTVWVTDQQLTPIEGVDLSGVPTRHLPGPPPQPAPGWVVRPAPERRGRTVVHDAACRLASGGGTELGTQEAVDALMRDGARACTDCDAAAVLVPALELGQGHG
;
A
#
# COMPACT_ATOMS: atom_id res chain seq x y z
N MET A 1 15.72 42.05 -16.94
CA MET A 1 15.22 41.93 -15.55
C MET A 1 14.70 40.52 -15.36
N SER A 2 15.56 39.62 -14.89
CA SER A 2 15.20 38.23 -14.58
C SER A 2 15.18 38.10 -13.06
N GLY A 3 13.99 37.98 -12.48
CA GLY A 3 13.84 37.76 -11.04
C GLY A 3 14.40 36.39 -10.64
N PRO A 4 14.98 36.25 -9.43
CA PRO A 4 15.47 34.96 -8.98
C PRO A 4 14.28 34.02 -8.80
N ARG A 5 14.37 32.85 -9.45
CA ARG A 5 13.54 31.69 -9.11
C ARG A 5 13.85 31.36 -7.65
N SER A 6 12.86 31.56 -6.77
CA SER A 6 12.93 31.04 -5.41
C SER A 6 13.03 29.53 -5.48
N ASP A 7 14.24 29.01 -5.30
CA ASP A 7 14.46 27.61 -4.97
C ASP A 7 13.70 27.33 -3.68
N ARG A 8 12.54 26.68 -3.83
CA ARG A 8 11.78 26.12 -2.72
C ARG A 8 12.60 24.93 -2.22
N ARG A 9 13.61 25.23 -1.40
CA ARG A 9 14.40 24.26 -0.65
C ARG A 9 13.39 23.35 0.04
N ALA A 10 13.37 22.07 -0.33
CA ALA A 10 12.51 21.10 0.33
C ALA A 10 12.84 21.14 1.82
N ALA A 11 11.93 21.68 2.63
CA ALA A 11 12.10 21.70 4.07
C ALA A 11 12.23 20.25 4.51
N GLY A 12 13.33 19.93 5.19
CA GLY A 12 13.49 18.61 5.80
C GLY A 12 12.33 18.32 6.75
N PRO A 13 12.15 17.05 7.13
CA PRO A 13 11.11 16.67 8.07
C PRO A 13 11.18 17.52 9.33
N THR A 14 10.11 18.27 9.63
CA THR A 14 10.10 19.28 10.69
C THR A 14 9.17 18.83 11.80
N PRO A 15 9.67 18.65 13.04
CA PRO A 15 8.82 18.36 14.17
C PRO A 15 7.82 19.49 14.42
N ALA A 16 6.57 19.16 14.73
CA ALA A 16 5.51 20.13 14.97
C ALA A 16 4.99 20.08 16.41
N ALA A 17 4.44 21.18 16.92
CA ALA A 17 3.89 21.18 18.27
C ALA A 17 2.54 20.45 18.34
N ILE A 18 2.34 19.62 19.35
CA ILE A 18 1.06 18.97 19.65
C ILE A 18 0.86 18.91 21.16
N SER A 19 -0.40 18.80 21.60
CA SER A 19 -0.73 18.66 23.01
C SER A 19 -0.79 17.18 23.39
N LEU A 20 -0.13 16.79 24.49
CA LEU A 20 -0.14 15.44 25.06
C LEU A 20 -0.85 15.45 26.41
N THR A 21 -1.87 14.60 26.57
CA THR A 21 -2.53 14.32 27.84
C THR A 21 -1.84 13.14 28.53
N LEU A 22 -1.28 13.40 29.71
CA LEU A 22 -0.62 12.42 30.57
C LEU A 22 -1.65 11.57 31.34
N PRO A 23 -1.25 10.42 31.91
CA PRO A 23 -2.18 9.53 32.62
C PRO A 23 -2.89 10.15 33.83
N ASP A 24 -2.31 11.19 34.42
CA ASP A 24 -2.88 11.96 35.51
C ASP A 24 -3.84 13.08 35.05
N GLY A 25 -4.07 13.20 33.74
CA GLY A 25 -4.92 14.22 33.11
C GLY A 25 -4.21 15.54 32.83
N GLN A 26 -2.94 15.69 33.22
CA GLN A 26 -2.16 16.88 32.86
C GLN A 26 -1.96 16.97 31.36
N THR A 27 -1.95 18.19 30.83
CA THR A 27 -1.75 18.45 29.41
C THR A 27 -0.45 19.22 29.20
N VAL A 28 0.43 18.69 28.36
CA VAL A 28 1.76 19.27 28.09
C VAL A 28 1.95 19.45 26.59
N ARG A 29 2.52 20.59 26.20
CA ARG A 29 2.93 20.84 24.81
C ARG A 29 4.22 20.07 24.50
N VAL A 30 4.16 19.17 23.51
CA VAL A 30 5.28 18.31 23.09
C VAL A 30 5.60 18.50 21.61
N ARG A 31 6.73 17.96 21.16
CA ARG A 31 7.10 17.91 19.73
C ARG A 31 6.67 16.59 19.11
N LEU A 32 5.90 16.63 18.03
CA LEU A 32 5.57 15.49 17.20
C LEU A 32 6.65 15.32 16.13
N HIS A 33 7.41 14.22 16.21
CA HIS A 33 8.52 13.91 15.32
C HIS A 33 8.13 13.02 14.15
N ALA A 34 7.21 12.08 14.36
CA ALA A 34 6.77 11.16 13.31
C ALA A 34 5.38 10.58 13.58
N ARG A 35 4.75 10.15 12.50
CA ARG A 35 3.52 9.35 12.47
C ARG A 35 3.82 8.04 11.78
N GLN A 36 3.41 6.93 12.38
CA GLN A 36 3.58 5.61 11.79
C GLN A 36 2.29 4.82 11.90
N GLU A 37 1.90 4.24 10.78
CA GLU A 37 0.85 3.25 10.74
C GLU A 37 1.40 1.88 11.19
N VAL A 38 0.63 1.17 12.00
CA VAL A 38 0.94 -0.14 12.60
C VAL A 38 -0.26 -1.06 12.43
N ALA A 39 -0.02 -2.37 12.44
CA ALA A 39 -1.12 -3.34 12.37
C ALA A 39 -1.92 -3.33 13.69
N GLY A 40 -3.24 -3.53 13.59
CA GLY A 40 -4.13 -3.69 14.73
C GLY A 40 -5.23 -2.63 14.83
N PRO A 41 -5.99 -2.62 15.94
CA PRO A 41 -7.23 -1.85 16.07
C PRO A 41 -7.01 -0.34 16.16
N ARG A 42 -5.80 0.10 16.48
CA ARG A 42 -5.41 1.52 16.51
C ARG A 42 -4.20 1.70 15.63
N PRO A 43 -4.43 1.94 14.34
CA PRO A 43 -3.39 1.81 13.35
C PRO A 43 -2.36 2.94 13.46
N TRP A 44 -2.63 4.03 14.16
CA TRP A 44 -1.66 5.12 14.26
C TRP A 44 -0.87 5.11 15.56
N ARG A 45 0.43 5.34 15.40
CA ARG A 45 1.39 5.66 16.47
C ARG A 45 2.07 6.97 16.14
N TYR A 46 2.33 7.75 17.18
CA TYR A 46 2.88 9.10 17.09
C TYR A 46 4.13 9.17 17.95
N LEU A 47 5.28 9.46 17.35
CA LEU A 47 6.54 9.63 18.07
C LEU A 47 6.57 11.06 18.59
N VAL A 48 6.45 11.21 19.90
CA VAL A 48 6.52 12.52 20.56
C VAL A 48 7.79 12.65 21.38
N GLY A 49 8.35 13.85 21.37
CA GLY A 49 9.44 14.29 22.22
C GLY A 49 8.89 15.02 23.44
N VAL A 50 9.05 14.41 24.61
CA VAL A 50 8.58 14.95 25.88
C VAL A 50 9.72 15.70 26.56
N PRO A 51 9.51 16.98 26.96
CA PRO A 51 10.50 17.75 27.69
C PRO A 51 10.94 17.03 28.97
N SER A 52 12.25 17.00 29.20
CA SER A 52 12.85 16.44 30.41
C SER A 52 14.08 17.24 30.82
N TRP A 53 14.71 16.83 31.92
CA TRP A 53 15.95 17.41 32.39
C TRP A 53 16.93 16.32 32.78
N ILE A 54 18.21 16.57 32.53
CA ILE A 54 19.32 15.73 32.99
C ILE A 54 20.05 16.49 34.09
N ALA A 55 20.27 15.83 35.23
CA ALA A 55 21.06 16.39 36.31
C ALA A 55 22.55 16.42 35.95
N ARG A 56 23.20 17.55 36.23
CA ARG A 56 24.64 17.79 36.09
C ARG A 56 25.21 18.22 37.46
N PRO A 57 26.54 18.11 37.69
CA PRO A 57 27.14 18.55 38.95
C PRO A 57 26.87 20.01 39.31
N ASP A 58 26.69 20.87 38.31
CA ASP A 58 26.49 22.31 38.41
C ASP A 58 25.03 22.77 38.19
N GLY A 59 24.10 21.85 37.91
CA GLY A 59 22.70 22.20 37.69
C GLY A 59 21.89 21.17 36.91
N VAL A 60 20.98 21.66 36.06
CA VAL A 60 20.13 20.84 35.21
C VAL A 60 20.20 21.31 33.76
N GLU A 61 20.24 20.36 32.85
CA GLU A 61 20.26 20.60 31.40
C GLU A 61 18.93 20.17 30.79
N ALA A 62 18.33 21.02 29.96
CA ALA A 62 17.12 20.68 29.23
C ALA A 62 17.40 19.51 28.27
N ALA A 63 16.52 18.52 28.30
CA ALA A 63 16.60 17.31 27.50
C ALA A 63 15.23 16.97 26.92
N GLU A 64 15.21 15.95 26.08
CA GLU A 64 13.99 15.36 25.55
C GLU A 64 14.15 13.85 25.51
N TYR A 65 13.13 13.13 25.96
CA TYR A 65 13.01 11.70 25.65
C TYR A 65 11.87 11.49 24.65
N THR A 66 12.07 10.54 23.74
CA THR A 66 11.08 10.23 22.72
C THR A 66 10.26 9.01 23.09
N VAL A 67 8.95 9.04 22.86
CA VAL A 67 8.05 7.92 23.14
C VAL A 67 6.97 7.81 22.07
N TRP A 68 6.58 6.57 21.73
CA TRP A 68 5.44 6.32 20.86
C TRP A 68 4.13 6.31 21.65
N VAL A 69 3.18 7.13 21.24
CA VAL A 69 1.84 7.23 21.85
C VAL A 69 0.74 6.97 20.82
N THR A 70 -0.50 6.87 21.29
CA THR A 70 -1.69 6.76 20.44
C THR A 70 -2.35 8.12 20.25
N ASP A 71 -3.23 8.22 19.27
CA ASP A 71 -4.09 9.39 19.03
C ASP A 71 -4.93 9.79 20.25
N GLN A 72 -5.33 8.83 21.09
CA GLN A 72 -6.15 9.10 22.28
C GLN A 72 -5.51 10.06 23.28
N GLN A 73 -4.19 10.15 23.27
CA GLN A 73 -3.44 10.99 24.19
C GLN A 73 -3.10 12.34 23.57
N LEU A 74 -3.43 12.57 22.30
CA LEU A 74 -2.96 13.71 21.53
C LEU A 74 -4.12 14.61 21.09
N THR A 75 -3.93 15.91 21.27
CA THR A 75 -4.84 16.93 20.75
C THR A 75 -4.05 17.92 19.88
N PRO A 76 -4.44 18.12 18.61
CA PRO A 76 -3.85 19.15 17.77
C PRO A 76 -3.98 20.54 18.42
N ILE A 77 -2.95 21.35 18.27
CA ILE A 77 -2.98 22.75 18.71
C ILE A 77 -3.47 23.60 17.54
N GLU A 78 -4.46 24.47 17.78
CA GLU A 78 -5.00 25.37 16.77
C GLU A 78 -3.89 26.22 16.13
N GLY A 79 -3.91 26.33 14.80
CA GLY A 79 -2.93 27.10 14.03
C GLY A 79 -1.57 26.43 13.82
N VAL A 80 -1.33 25.22 14.35
CA VAL A 80 -0.09 24.47 14.09
C VAL A 80 -0.23 23.59 12.85
N ASP A 81 0.67 23.79 11.87
CA ASP A 81 0.75 22.93 10.70
C ASP A 81 1.49 21.62 11.01
N LEU A 82 0.80 20.49 10.80
CA LEU A 82 1.33 19.14 10.98
C LEU A 82 1.73 18.47 9.65
N SER A 83 1.62 19.17 8.51
CA SER A 83 1.88 18.62 7.18
C SER A 83 3.34 18.22 6.98
N GLY A 84 4.26 18.94 7.63
CA GLY A 84 5.71 18.68 7.56
C GLY A 84 6.22 17.52 8.43
N VAL A 85 5.35 16.91 9.24
CA VAL A 85 5.71 15.76 10.09
C VAL A 85 5.79 14.50 9.24
N PRO A 86 6.90 13.74 9.27
CA PRO A 86 7.00 12.43 8.62
C PRO A 86 5.81 11.52 8.90
N THR A 87 5.25 10.94 7.84
CA THR A 87 4.17 9.95 7.93
C THR A 87 4.57 8.70 7.20
N ARG A 88 4.67 7.58 7.92
CA ARG A 88 4.89 6.26 7.33
C ARG A 88 3.59 5.48 7.35
N HIS A 89 3.07 5.17 6.18
CA HIS A 89 1.94 4.26 6.01
C HIS A 89 2.41 2.81 6.02
N LEU A 90 1.52 1.89 6.39
CA LEU A 90 1.74 0.49 6.11
C LEU A 90 1.72 0.29 4.59
N PRO A 91 2.49 -0.67 4.05
CA PRO A 91 2.33 -1.05 2.65
C PRO A 91 0.87 -1.42 2.41
N GLY A 92 0.29 -0.85 1.35
CA GLY A 92 -1.00 -1.32 0.85
C GLY A 92 -0.92 -2.79 0.46
N PRO A 93 -2.07 -3.47 0.26
CA PRO A 93 -2.05 -4.80 -0.33
C PRO A 93 -1.23 -4.76 -1.64
N PRO A 94 -0.49 -5.83 -1.96
CA PRO A 94 0.25 -5.88 -3.21
C PRO A 94 -0.71 -5.59 -4.37
N PRO A 95 -0.27 -4.85 -5.40
CA PRO A 95 -1.11 -4.65 -6.59
C PRO A 95 -1.56 -6.01 -7.10
N GLN A 96 -2.86 -6.14 -7.41
CA GLN A 96 -3.35 -7.36 -8.05
C GLN A 96 -2.58 -7.51 -9.38
N PRO A 97 -2.07 -8.72 -9.70
CA PRO A 97 -1.43 -8.93 -10.99
C PRO A 97 -2.41 -8.55 -12.10
N ALA A 98 -1.96 -7.75 -13.07
CA ALA A 98 -2.76 -7.44 -14.25
C ALA A 98 -3.23 -8.75 -14.90
N PRO A 99 -4.47 -8.81 -15.43
CA PRO A 99 -4.98 -10.04 -16.02
C PRO A 99 -4.07 -10.46 -17.17
N GLY A 100 -3.48 -11.65 -17.04
CA GLY A 100 -2.62 -12.24 -18.08
C GLY A 100 -3.43 -12.86 -19.22
N TRP A 101 -4.73 -13.08 -19.00
CA TRP A 101 -5.55 -13.91 -19.87
C TRP A 101 -6.92 -13.30 -20.14
N VAL A 102 -7.50 -13.62 -21.29
CA VAL A 102 -8.85 -13.21 -21.69
C VAL A 102 -9.61 -14.44 -22.18
N VAL A 103 -10.78 -14.71 -21.62
CA VAL A 103 -11.69 -15.75 -22.13
C VAL A 103 -12.75 -15.16 -23.05
N ARG A 104 -12.95 -15.79 -24.21
CA ARG A 104 -13.96 -15.41 -25.19
C ARG A 104 -14.80 -16.60 -25.62
N PRO A 105 -16.06 -16.39 -26.07
CA PRO A 105 -16.80 -17.41 -26.78
C PRO A 105 -16.06 -17.83 -28.06
N ALA A 106 -16.01 -19.12 -28.35
CA ALA A 106 -15.44 -19.63 -29.59
C ALA A 106 -16.33 -19.23 -30.79
N PRO A 107 -15.78 -18.66 -31.86
CA PRO A 107 -16.58 -18.21 -33.01
C PRO A 107 -17.25 -19.38 -33.75
N GLU A 108 -16.67 -20.59 -33.66
CA GLU A 108 -17.10 -21.75 -34.43
C GLU A 108 -18.31 -22.49 -33.81
N ARG A 109 -18.56 -22.38 -32.50
CA ARG A 109 -19.64 -23.12 -31.81
C ARG A 109 -20.17 -22.40 -30.57
N ARG A 110 -21.51 -22.27 -30.48
CA ARG A 110 -22.19 -21.76 -29.28
C ARG A 110 -21.83 -22.61 -28.05
N GLY A 111 -21.53 -21.96 -26.93
CA GLY A 111 -21.26 -22.58 -25.64
C GLY A 111 -19.81 -23.00 -25.38
N ARG A 112 -18.92 -22.89 -26.38
CA ARG A 112 -17.47 -23.15 -26.19
C ARG A 112 -16.72 -21.86 -25.94
N THR A 113 -15.60 -21.94 -25.24
CA THR A 113 -14.75 -20.78 -24.94
C THR A 113 -13.31 -20.99 -25.38
N VAL A 114 -12.61 -19.90 -25.66
CA VAL A 114 -11.19 -19.87 -25.97
C VAL A 114 -10.51 -18.93 -25.00
N VAL A 115 -9.45 -19.42 -24.37
CA VAL A 115 -8.59 -18.61 -23.49
C VAL A 115 -7.41 -18.09 -24.28
N HIS A 116 -7.19 -16.79 -24.23
CA HIS A 116 -6.15 -16.06 -24.94
C HIS A 116 -5.21 -15.38 -23.95
N ASP A 117 -3.97 -15.14 -24.35
CA ASP A 117 -3.13 -14.12 -23.71
C ASP A 117 -3.79 -12.74 -23.87
N ALA A 118 -3.68 -11.87 -22.86
CA ALA A 118 -4.29 -10.55 -22.88
C ALA A 118 -3.81 -9.65 -24.03
N ALA A 119 -2.59 -9.86 -24.55
CA ALA A 119 -2.05 -9.16 -25.71
C ALA A 119 -2.40 -9.84 -27.06
N CYS A 120 -3.15 -10.93 -27.05
CA CYS A 120 -3.53 -11.63 -28.28
C CYS A 120 -4.45 -10.76 -29.14
N ARG A 121 -4.07 -10.55 -30.42
CA ARG A 121 -4.89 -9.79 -31.38
C ARG A 121 -6.26 -10.40 -31.64
N LEU A 122 -6.42 -11.71 -31.48
CA LEU A 122 -7.72 -12.39 -31.59
C LEU A 122 -8.63 -12.14 -30.37
N ALA A 123 -8.04 -11.70 -29.25
CA ALA A 123 -8.77 -11.25 -28.08
C ALA A 123 -9.13 -9.75 -28.14
N SER A 124 -8.56 -8.99 -29.08
CA SER A 124 -8.90 -7.59 -29.30
C SER A 124 -10.36 -7.47 -29.73
N GLY A 125 -11.18 -6.79 -28.94
CA GLY A 125 -12.63 -6.67 -29.17
C GLY A 125 -13.51 -7.21 -28.04
N GLY A 126 -12.95 -7.48 -26.87
CA GLY A 126 -13.68 -7.77 -25.63
C GLY A 126 -13.61 -9.23 -25.19
N GLY A 127 -14.05 -9.50 -23.96
CA GLY A 127 -13.95 -10.79 -23.29
C GLY A 127 -13.92 -10.58 -21.78
N THR A 128 -13.87 -11.68 -21.03
CA THR A 128 -13.66 -11.60 -19.58
C THR A 128 -12.17 -11.73 -19.30
N GLU A 129 -11.59 -10.70 -18.68
CA GLU A 129 -10.21 -10.72 -18.20
C GLU A 129 -10.08 -11.65 -16.99
N LEU A 130 -9.06 -12.50 -16.99
CA LEU A 130 -8.83 -13.53 -15.99
C LEU A 130 -7.39 -13.49 -15.47
N GLY A 131 -7.24 -13.77 -14.18
CA GLY A 131 -5.96 -14.18 -13.60
C GLY A 131 -5.56 -15.59 -14.04
N THR A 132 -4.32 -16.00 -13.78
CA THR A 132 -3.80 -17.31 -14.23
C THR A 132 -4.60 -18.50 -13.69
N GLN A 133 -4.98 -18.48 -12.41
CA GLN A 133 -5.77 -19.58 -11.84
C GLN A 133 -7.15 -19.67 -12.50
N GLU A 134 -7.84 -18.54 -12.67
CA GLU A 134 -9.15 -18.49 -13.30
C GLU A 134 -9.10 -18.92 -14.78
N ALA A 135 -7.98 -18.67 -15.46
CA ALA A 135 -7.73 -19.12 -16.83
C ALA A 135 -7.57 -20.64 -16.92
N VAL A 136 -6.85 -21.26 -15.97
CA VAL A 136 -6.77 -22.73 -15.85
C VAL A 136 -8.15 -23.31 -15.54
N ASP A 137 -8.88 -22.73 -14.59
CA ASP A 137 -10.25 -23.14 -14.27
C ASP A 137 -11.20 -23.01 -15.45
N ALA A 138 -11.01 -22.00 -16.29
CA ALA A 138 -11.78 -21.82 -17.52
C ALA A 138 -11.50 -22.91 -18.56
N LEU A 139 -10.25 -23.38 -18.67
CA LEU A 139 -9.87 -24.45 -19.59
C LEU A 139 -10.37 -25.84 -19.15
N MET A 140 -10.68 -26.03 -17.86
CA MET A 140 -11.28 -27.28 -17.38
C MET A 140 -12.75 -27.45 -17.79
N ARG A 141 -13.42 -26.40 -18.31
CA ARG A 141 -14.83 -26.48 -18.74
C ARG A 141 -14.96 -27.24 -20.06
N ASP A 142 -16.04 -28.01 -20.19
CA ASP A 142 -16.30 -28.80 -21.41
C ASP A 142 -16.29 -27.94 -22.67
N GLY A 143 -15.40 -28.28 -23.59
CA GLY A 143 -15.24 -27.60 -24.88
C GLY A 143 -14.52 -26.26 -24.80
N ALA A 144 -13.93 -25.89 -23.66
CA ALA A 144 -12.94 -24.83 -23.58
C ALA A 144 -11.62 -25.27 -24.23
N ARG A 145 -10.90 -24.33 -24.85
CA ARG A 145 -9.57 -24.58 -25.40
C ARG A 145 -8.65 -23.37 -25.22
N ALA A 146 -7.35 -23.61 -25.13
CA ALA A 146 -6.38 -22.53 -25.19
C ALA A 146 -6.18 -22.11 -26.65
N CYS A 147 -6.01 -20.81 -26.89
CA CYS A 147 -5.67 -20.29 -28.21
C CYS A 147 -4.27 -20.77 -28.61
N THR A 148 -4.16 -21.32 -29.81
CA THR A 148 -2.89 -21.81 -30.38
C THR A 148 -2.11 -20.73 -31.14
N ASP A 149 -2.73 -19.57 -31.37
CA ASP A 149 -2.12 -18.42 -32.09
C ASP A 149 -1.45 -17.41 -31.13
N CYS A 150 -1.42 -17.70 -29.84
CA CYS A 150 -0.71 -16.94 -28.81
C CYS A 150 -0.13 -17.90 -27.77
N ASP A 151 0.56 -17.35 -26.77
CA ASP A 151 1.27 -18.14 -25.75
C ASP A 151 0.33 -18.88 -24.78
N ALA A 152 -0.99 -18.68 -24.87
CA ALA A 152 -1.97 -19.34 -24.01
C ALA A 152 -1.85 -20.87 -24.01
N ALA A 153 -1.74 -21.51 -25.17
CA ALA A 153 -1.58 -22.96 -25.22
C ALA A 153 -0.23 -23.42 -24.64
N ALA A 154 0.84 -22.68 -24.92
CA ALA A 154 2.19 -23.01 -24.46
C ALA A 154 2.34 -22.88 -22.93
N VAL A 155 1.63 -21.93 -22.32
CA VAL A 155 1.74 -21.61 -20.90
C VAL A 155 0.69 -22.35 -20.05
N LEU A 156 -0.56 -22.39 -20.48
CA LEU A 156 -1.67 -22.88 -19.64
C LEU A 156 -1.88 -24.40 -19.74
N VAL A 157 -1.56 -25.03 -20.87
CA VAL A 157 -1.74 -26.49 -21.04
C VAL A 157 -0.81 -27.28 -20.10
N PRO A 158 0.49 -26.97 -19.99
CA PRO A 158 1.35 -27.64 -18.99
C PRO A 158 0.88 -27.41 -17.54
N ALA A 159 0.32 -26.23 -17.24
CA ALA A 159 -0.20 -25.93 -15.90
C ALA A 159 -1.43 -26.78 -15.53
N LEU A 160 -2.30 -27.09 -16.50
CA LEU A 160 -3.43 -28.00 -16.32
C LEU A 160 -2.95 -29.42 -15.98
N GLU A 161 -1.95 -29.91 -16.70
CA GLU A 161 -1.39 -31.27 -16.51
C GLU A 161 -0.76 -31.43 -15.12
N LEU A 162 -0.10 -30.39 -14.61
CA LEU A 162 0.48 -30.38 -13.25
C LEU A 162 -0.59 -30.36 -12.14
N GLY A 163 -1.74 -29.72 -12.39
CA GLY A 163 -2.87 -29.69 -11.46
C GLY A 163 -3.65 -31.01 -11.38
N GLN A 164 -3.60 -31.83 -12.43
CA GLN A 164 -4.30 -33.13 -12.51
C GLN A 164 -3.57 -34.29 -11.83
N GLY A 165 -2.32 -34.08 -11.36
CA GLY A 165 -1.51 -35.11 -10.68
C GLY A 165 -1.73 -35.24 -9.16
N HIS A 166 -2.64 -34.48 -8.56
CA HIS A 166 -2.93 -34.47 -7.11
C HIS A 166 -4.40 -34.83 -6.79
N GLY A 167 -4.98 -35.76 -7.56
CA GLY A 167 -6.30 -36.34 -7.32
C GLY A 167 -6.23 -37.65 -6.55
#